data_AF-I2A6T0-F1
#
_entry.id   AF-I2A6T0-F1
#
_cell.length_a   1.000
_cell.length_b   1.000
_cell.length_c   1.000
_cell.angle_alpha   90.00
_cell.angle_beta   90.00
_cell.angle_gamma   90.00
#
_symmetry.space_group_name_H-M   'P 1'
#
loop_
_entity.id
_entity.type
_entity.pdbx_description
1 polymer ?
#
loop_
_entity_poly.entity_id
_entity_poly.type
_entity_poly.pdbx_seq_one_letter_code
_entity_poly.pdbx_strand_id
1 'polypeptide(L)'
;MTLSGRYRLQRLIATGGMGQVWEAVDSRLGRRVAVKVLKQEFSQDPEFIERFRAEARTTAMLNHPGIAAVHDYGESQLDGEGRTAYLVMELVNGEPLNSVLKRTGRLSLRHALDMLEQTGRALQVAHAAGLVHRDVKPGNILITPTGQVKITDFGIAKAVDAAPVTQTGMVMGTAQYIAPEQALGHDATPSSDVYSLGVVGYEVVSGKRPFTGDGALTVAMKHIKEPPPPLPAELPPNVRELIEITLVKNPAMRYRSGGPFADAVAAVRAGRRPPRPSQSPPPGRASPAAIPSSPTTRAAAVSPRSAAPRRSRPTTGGHRPPPARRTFSSGQRALLWAAGVLGALAIIIAVLIVINSRGDQQQQPPTVTDTGTPPASAPAPTNTPSGSAGMRLEWPDDGTIGMSGFRGGPAGHGTSQ
;
A
#
# COMPACT_ATOMS: atom_id res chain seq x y z
N MET A 1 23.27 -15.10 8.70
CA MET A 1 22.06 -15.76 8.16
C MET A 1 22.12 -15.73 6.64
N THR A 2 21.90 -16.87 5.97
CA THR A 2 21.97 -16.99 4.50
C THR A 2 20.82 -17.85 4.01
N LEU A 3 19.89 -17.26 3.25
CA LEU A 3 18.72 -17.97 2.73
C LEU A 3 19.12 -18.86 1.55
N SER A 4 18.70 -20.12 1.60
CA SER A 4 18.94 -21.14 0.56
C SER A 4 20.42 -21.26 0.11
N GLY A 5 21.37 -20.98 1.03
CA GLY A 5 22.80 -20.96 0.73
C GLY A 5 23.27 -19.87 -0.25
N ARG A 6 22.39 -18.95 -0.66
CA ARG A 6 22.65 -17.96 -1.73
C ARG A 6 22.53 -16.51 -1.27
N TYR A 7 21.46 -16.16 -0.57
CA TYR A 7 21.15 -14.77 -0.23
C TYR A 7 21.58 -14.47 1.20
N ARG A 8 22.78 -13.89 1.35
CA ARG A 8 23.33 -13.55 2.67
C ARG A 8 22.78 -12.20 3.11
N LEU A 9 21.90 -12.21 4.11
CA LEU A 9 21.33 -10.99 4.69
C LEU A 9 22.42 -10.19 5.41
N GLN A 10 22.37 -8.86 5.31
CA GLN A 10 23.36 -7.94 5.88
C GLN A 10 22.74 -6.90 6.81
N ARG A 11 21.77 -6.12 6.32
CA ARG A 11 21.24 -4.95 7.03
C ARG A 11 19.73 -4.87 6.86
N LEU A 12 18.99 -4.71 7.96
CA LEU A 12 17.55 -4.45 7.91
C LEU A 12 17.30 -3.09 7.26
N ILE A 13 16.43 -3.05 6.25
CA ILE A 13 16.00 -1.81 5.55
C ILE A 13 14.68 -1.32 6.15
N ALA A 14 13.70 -2.21 6.29
CA ALA A 14 12.37 -1.86 6.78
C ALA A 14 11.67 -3.07 7.43
N THR A 15 10.74 -2.80 8.34
CA THR A 15 9.81 -3.78 8.93
C THR A 15 8.39 -3.39 8.55
N GLY A 16 7.60 -4.35 8.07
CA GLY A 16 6.20 -4.18 7.70
C GLY A 16 5.30 -5.23 8.35
N GLY A 17 3.99 -5.14 8.09
CA GLY A 17 3.00 -6.03 8.70
C GLY A 17 3.25 -7.53 8.41
N MET A 18 3.61 -7.85 7.17
CA MET A 18 3.80 -9.23 6.70
C MET A 18 5.24 -9.77 6.78
N GLY A 19 6.22 -8.95 7.16
CA GLY A 19 7.62 -9.34 7.06
C GLY A 19 8.63 -8.19 7.17
N GLN A 20 9.89 -8.51 6.91
CA GLN A 20 11.02 -7.58 6.95
C GLN A 20 11.68 -7.49 5.57
N VAL A 21 12.14 -6.30 5.20
CA VAL A 21 12.95 -6.09 3.99
C VAL A 21 14.39 -5.89 4.40
N TRP A 22 15.26 -6.75 3.90
CA TRP A 22 16.69 -6.79 4.19
C TRP A 22 17.52 -6.43 2.96
N GLU A 23 18.63 -5.74 3.17
CA GLU A 23 19.74 -5.69 2.24
C GLU A 23 20.50 -7.02 2.31
N ALA A 24 20.79 -7.62 1.16
CA ALA A 24 21.52 -8.88 1.06
C ALA A 24 22.49 -8.90 -0.12
N VAL A 25 23.40 -9.86 -0.13
CA VAL A 25 24.26 -10.19 -1.29
C VAL A 25 23.80 -11.50 -1.90
N ASP A 26 23.57 -11.51 -3.21
CA ASP A 26 23.44 -12.73 -4.03
C ASP A 26 24.84 -13.30 -4.27
N SER A 27 25.21 -14.36 -3.53
CA SER A 27 26.56 -14.94 -3.60
C SER A 27 26.93 -15.54 -4.96
N ARG A 28 25.94 -15.87 -5.82
CA ARG A 28 26.20 -16.41 -7.17
C ARG A 28 26.53 -15.34 -8.20
N LEU A 29 26.00 -14.13 -8.01
CA LEU A 29 26.12 -13.03 -8.98
C LEU A 29 26.96 -11.84 -8.46
N GLY A 30 27.42 -11.89 -7.20
CA GLY A 30 28.24 -10.84 -6.58
C GLY A 30 27.54 -9.49 -6.38
N ARG A 31 26.20 -9.44 -6.54
CA ARG A 31 25.41 -8.19 -6.49
C ARG A 31 24.63 -8.02 -5.19
N ARG A 32 24.43 -6.77 -4.78
CA ARG A 32 23.51 -6.41 -3.69
C ARG A 32 22.06 -6.47 -4.20
N VAL A 33 21.16 -6.97 -3.36
CA VAL A 33 19.73 -7.14 -3.63
C VAL A 33 18.92 -6.77 -2.39
N ALA A 34 17.65 -6.44 -2.55
CA ALA A 34 16.70 -6.38 -1.45
C ALA A 34 16.00 -7.74 -1.33
N VAL A 35 15.76 -8.20 -0.11
CA VAL A 35 15.09 -9.47 0.17
C VAL A 35 13.98 -9.24 1.19
N LYS A 36 12.73 -9.44 0.78
CA LYS A 36 11.57 -9.40 1.66
C LYS A 36 11.37 -10.80 2.23
N VAL A 37 11.62 -10.94 3.52
CA VAL A 37 11.46 -12.17 4.31
C VAL A 37 10.10 -12.08 5.01
N LEU A 38 9.22 -13.05 4.77
CA LEU A 38 7.90 -13.08 5.40
C LEU A 38 8.01 -13.54 6.86
N LYS A 39 7.04 -13.12 7.70
CA LYS A 39 6.93 -13.69 9.04
C LYS A 39 6.52 -15.16 8.99
N GLN A 40 6.77 -15.87 10.09
CA GLN A 40 6.41 -17.27 10.26
C GLN A 40 4.89 -17.51 10.11
N GLU A 41 4.05 -16.61 10.65
CA GLU A 41 2.58 -16.68 10.56
C GLU A 41 2.06 -16.79 9.11
N PHE A 42 2.70 -16.10 8.15
CA PHE A 42 2.36 -16.18 6.72
C PHE A 42 3.11 -17.29 5.98
N SER A 43 4.24 -17.76 6.53
CA SER A 43 5.05 -18.83 5.93
C SER A 43 4.59 -20.24 6.31
N GLN A 44 3.53 -20.36 7.13
CA GLN A 44 2.88 -21.62 7.46
C GLN A 44 1.51 -21.81 6.76
N ASP A 45 0.93 -20.76 6.20
CA ASP A 45 -0.32 -20.82 5.42
C ASP A 45 -0.02 -21.23 3.95
N PRO A 46 -0.43 -22.42 3.49
CA PRO A 46 -0.18 -22.87 2.12
C PRO A 46 -0.95 -22.06 1.06
N GLU A 47 -2.14 -21.55 1.40
CA GLU A 47 -2.95 -20.73 0.49
C GLU A 47 -2.34 -19.33 0.34
N PHE A 48 -1.78 -18.77 1.43
CA PHE A 48 -0.96 -17.56 1.35
C PHE A 48 0.26 -17.79 0.47
N ILE A 49 1.03 -18.87 0.69
CA ILE A 49 2.26 -19.16 -0.06
C ILE A 49 2.01 -19.30 -1.57
N GLU A 50 1.02 -20.08 -1.99
CA GLU A 50 0.75 -20.25 -3.43
C GLU A 50 0.26 -18.96 -4.09
N ARG A 51 -0.55 -18.13 -3.39
CA ARG A 51 -0.90 -16.78 -3.87
C ARG A 51 0.31 -15.86 -3.94
N PHE A 52 1.16 -15.86 -2.92
CA PHE A 52 2.39 -15.06 -2.86
C PHE A 52 3.33 -15.43 -4.02
N ARG A 53 3.46 -16.73 -4.29
CA ARG A 53 4.25 -17.28 -5.41
C ARG A 53 3.65 -16.92 -6.79
N ALA A 54 2.33 -16.94 -6.93
CA ALA A 54 1.65 -16.57 -8.17
C ALA A 54 1.80 -15.07 -8.50
N GLU A 55 1.61 -14.19 -7.51
CA GLU A 55 1.78 -12.74 -7.70
C GLU A 55 3.27 -12.35 -7.82
N ALA A 56 4.19 -13.04 -7.14
CA ALA A 56 5.64 -12.89 -7.35
C ALA A 56 6.06 -13.21 -8.79
N ARG A 57 5.57 -14.33 -9.36
CA ARG A 57 5.81 -14.70 -10.77
C ARG A 57 5.30 -13.65 -11.74
N THR A 58 4.07 -13.18 -11.53
CA THR A 58 3.45 -12.21 -12.44
C THR A 58 4.13 -10.84 -12.33
N THR A 59 4.54 -10.42 -11.12
CA THR A 59 5.36 -9.21 -10.92
C THR A 59 6.75 -9.33 -11.56
N ALA A 60 7.38 -10.51 -11.54
CA ALA A 60 8.67 -10.76 -12.19
C ALA A 60 8.62 -10.67 -13.74
N MET A 61 7.43 -10.75 -14.33
CA MET A 61 7.23 -10.51 -15.77
C MET A 61 7.13 -9.01 -16.13
N LEU A 62 6.99 -8.11 -15.15
CA LEU A 62 6.92 -6.67 -15.38
C LEU A 62 8.32 -6.09 -15.58
N ASN A 63 8.66 -5.73 -16.82
CA ASN A 63 9.87 -4.98 -17.14
C ASN A 63 9.53 -3.51 -17.41
N HIS A 64 9.79 -2.63 -16.44
CA HIS A 64 9.62 -1.19 -16.58
C HIS A 64 10.58 -0.44 -15.64
N PRO A 65 11.28 0.63 -16.08
CA PRO A 65 12.24 1.35 -15.23
C PRO A 65 11.61 1.96 -13.97
N GLY A 66 10.31 2.28 -14.00
CA GLY A 66 9.57 2.78 -12.83
C GLY A 66 9.05 1.72 -11.86
N ILE A 67 9.33 0.44 -12.09
CA ILE A 67 9.01 -0.68 -11.18
C ILE A 67 10.33 -1.24 -10.63
N ALA A 68 10.37 -1.59 -9.34
CA ALA A 68 11.48 -2.33 -8.76
C ALA A 68 11.40 -3.79 -9.23
N ALA A 69 12.42 -4.26 -9.95
CA ALA A 69 12.38 -5.59 -10.56
C ALA A 69 12.38 -6.71 -9.51
N VAL A 70 11.50 -7.71 -9.66
CA VAL A 70 11.59 -8.97 -8.91
C VAL A 70 12.61 -9.88 -9.62
N HIS A 71 13.45 -10.55 -8.84
CA HIS A 71 14.58 -11.35 -9.34
C HIS A 71 14.45 -12.84 -9.06
N ASP A 72 13.95 -13.22 -7.88
CA ASP A 72 13.85 -14.62 -7.47
C ASP A 72 12.83 -14.77 -6.34
N TYR A 73 12.33 -15.99 -6.14
CA TYR A 73 11.45 -16.37 -5.03
C TYR A 73 11.92 -17.71 -4.46
N GLY A 74 11.88 -17.86 -3.15
CA GLY A 74 12.15 -19.15 -2.54
C GLY A 74 11.60 -19.31 -1.13
N GLU A 75 11.79 -20.51 -0.61
CA GLU A 75 11.54 -20.88 0.77
C GLU A 75 12.86 -21.40 1.35
N SER A 76 13.21 -20.96 2.56
CA SER A 76 14.38 -21.47 3.29
C SER A 76 13.91 -22.02 4.63
N GLN A 77 14.43 -23.18 5.03
CA GLN A 77 14.39 -23.57 6.43
C GLN A 77 15.36 -22.66 7.21
N LEU A 78 14.97 -22.26 8.41
CA LEU A 78 15.74 -21.44 9.33
C LEU A 78 15.70 -22.05 10.73
N ASP A 79 16.85 -22.09 11.38
CA ASP A 79 16.99 -22.66 12.72
C ASP A 79 16.17 -21.83 13.72
N GLY A 80 15.23 -22.48 14.41
CA GLY A 80 14.29 -21.84 15.34
C GLY A 80 13.06 -21.16 14.72
N GLU A 81 13.11 -20.73 13.46
CA GLU A 81 11.98 -20.04 12.79
C GLU A 81 11.17 -20.95 11.84
N GLY A 82 11.62 -22.17 11.55
CA GLY A 82 10.89 -23.10 10.70
C GLY A 82 11.08 -22.80 9.21
N ARG A 83 10.03 -22.99 8.40
CA ARG A 83 10.08 -22.64 6.98
C ARG A 83 9.67 -21.19 6.79
N THR A 84 10.50 -20.43 6.08
CA THR A 84 10.28 -19.01 5.82
C THR A 84 10.36 -18.71 4.33
N ALA A 85 9.29 -18.13 3.78
CA ALA A 85 9.23 -17.70 2.40
C ALA A 85 9.87 -16.31 2.21
N TYR A 86 10.57 -16.12 1.10
CA TYR A 86 11.27 -14.87 0.79
C TYR A 86 11.16 -14.49 -0.70
N LEU A 87 11.21 -13.18 -0.96
CA LEU A 87 11.21 -12.61 -2.30
C LEU A 87 12.42 -11.71 -2.51
N VAL A 88 13.16 -11.95 -3.58
CA VAL A 88 14.36 -11.19 -3.94
C VAL A 88 14.01 -10.17 -5.01
N MET A 89 14.41 -8.93 -4.81
CA MET A 89 14.09 -7.80 -5.67
C MET A 89 15.27 -6.83 -5.82
N GLU A 90 15.14 -5.90 -6.75
CA GLU A 90 16.07 -4.80 -6.99
C GLU A 90 16.32 -4.00 -5.70
N LEU A 91 17.61 -3.84 -5.33
CA LEU A 91 17.99 -2.90 -4.28
C LEU A 91 18.00 -1.48 -4.85
N VAL A 92 16.85 -0.82 -4.82
CA VAL A 92 16.70 0.57 -5.29
C VAL A 92 17.49 1.51 -4.39
N ASN A 93 18.41 2.27 -5.00
CA ASN A 93 19.07 3.39 -4.33
C ASN A 93 18.15 4.64 -4.37
N GLY A 94 17.26 4.78 -3.39
CA GLY A 94 16.32 5.89 -3.30
C GLY A 94 15.70 6.04 -1.91
N GLU A 95 15.09 7.20 -1.65
CA GLU A 95 14.38 7.53 -0.42
C GLU A 95 12.87 7.30 -0.62
N PRO A 96 12.15 6.62 0.31
CA PRO A 96 10.70 6.47 0.20
C PRO A 96 10.00 7.81 0.41
N LEU A 97 8.94 8.06 -0.35
CA LEU A 97 8.24 9.36 -0.40
C LEU A 97 7.66 9.79 0.96
N ASN A 98 7.36 8.85 1.88
CA ASN A 98 6.98 9.20 3.26
C ASN A 98 8.13 9.87 4.04
N SER A 99 9.38 9.45 3.85
CA SER A 99 10.56 10.09 4.47
C SER A 99 10.84 11.45 3.84
N VAL A 100 10.72 11.56 2.52
CA VAL A 100 10.80 12.84 1.79
C VAL A 100 9.76 13.83 2.33
N LEU A 101 8.49 13.42 2.43
CA LEU A 101 7.41 14.27 2.97
C LEU A 101 7.59 14.61 4.45
N LYS A 102 8.11 13.69 5.27
CA LYS A 102 8.45 13.99 6.68
C LYS A 102 9.50 15.11 6.79
N ARG A 103 10.39 15.24 5.80
CA ARG A 103 11.46 16.25 5.74
C ARG A 103 11.04 17.56 5.07
N THR A 104 10.19 17.52 4.03
CA THR A 104 9.80 18.73 3.26
C THR A 104 8.40 19.25 3.57
N GLY A 105 7.57 18.48 4.27
CA GLY A 105 6.13 18.75 4.49
C GLY A 105 5.30 18.53 3.22
N ARG A 106 5.60 19.29 2.16
CA ARG A 106 5.00 19.16 0.81
C ARG A 106 6.09 19.16 -0.26
N LEU A 107 5.72 18.80 -1.49
CA LEU A 107 6.58 18.94 -2.67
C LEU A 107 6.26 20.24 -3.43
N SER A 108 7.20 20.68 -4.27
CA SER A 108 6.88 21.70 -5.29
C SER A 108 5.92 21.10 -6.31
N LEU A 109 5.04 21.94 -6.90
CA LEU A 109 4.06 21.47 -7.87
C LEU A 109 4.72 20.75 -9.08
N ARG A 110 5.91 21.21 -9.49
CA ARG A 110 6.70 20.56 -10.54
C ARG A 110 7.07 19.11 -10.17
N HIS A 111 7.59 18.88 -8.96
CA HIS A 111 7.99 17.54 -8.52
C HIS A 111 6.77 16.66 -8.20
N ALA A 112 5.70 17.24 -7.66
CA ALA A 112 4.44 16.53 -7.40
C ALA A 112 3.78 16.02 -8.70
N LEU A 113 3.65 16.86 -9.73
CA LEU A 113 3.08 16.41 -11.00
C LEU A 113 4.02 15.44 -11.73
N ASP A 114 5.34 15.64 -11.66
CA ASP A 114 6.28 14.74 -12.31
C ASP A 114 6.24 13.32 -11.70
N MET A 115 6.28 13.19 -10.37
CA MET A 115 6.15 11.88 -9.72
C MET A 115 4.79 11.23 -9.95
N LEU A 116 3.68 12.01 -9.99
CA LEU A 116 2.35 11.45 -10.25
C LEU A 116 2.25 10.88 -11.66
N GLU A 117 2.84 11.53 -12.65
CA GLU A 117 2.93 10.99 -14.01
C GLU A 117 3.79 9.71 -14.04
N GLN A 118 4.99 9.74 -13.47
CA GLN A 118 5.89 8.58 -13.43
C GLN A 118 5.23 7.37 -12.75
N THR A 119 4.60 7.55 -11.58
CA THR A 119 3.87 6.48 -10.88
C THR A 119 2.68 5.97 -11.70
N GLY A 120 1.92 6.86 -12.35
CA GLY A 120 0.81 6.47 -13.22
C GLY A 120 1.25 5.63 -14.42
N ARG A 121 2.35 6.00 -15.08
CA ARG A 121 2.97 5.22 -16.17
C ARG A 121 3.44 3.85 -15.68
N ALA A 122 4.11 3.77 -14.53
CA ALA A 122 4.56 2.52 -13.97
C ALA A 122 3.39 1.59 -13.57
N LEU A 123 2.38 2.11 -12.89
CA LEU A 123 1.16 1.35 -12.57
C LEU A 123 0.44 0.85 -13.83
N GLN A 124 0.45 1.61 -14.93
CA GLN A 124 -0.18 1.17 -16.18
C GLN A 124 0.45 -0.11 -16.76
N VAL A 125 1.75 -0.36 -16.52
CA VAL A 125 2.39 -1.61 -16.96
C VAL A 125 1.82 -2.81 -16.21
N ALA A 126 1.63 -2.69 -14.90
CA ALA A 126 0.96 -3.70 -14.09
C ALA A 126 -0.52 -3.86 -14.49
N HIS A 127 -1.25 -2.76 -14.65
CA HIS A 127 -2.66 -2.77 -15.04
C HIS A 127 -2.89 -3.40 -16.43
N ALA A 128 -1.97 -3.21 -17.38
CA ALA A 128 -2.04 -3.84 -18.70
C ALA A 128 -1.76 -5.36 -18.64
N ALA A 129 -0.98 -5.82 -17.65
CA ALA A 129 -0.74 -7.23 -17.36
C ALA A 129 -1.81 -7.85 -16.42
N GLY A 130 -2.90 -7.14 -16.11
CA GLY A 130 -3.99 -7.63 -15.26
C GLY A 130 -3.71 -7.60 -13.76
N LEU A 131 -2.61 -6.98 -13.32
CA LEU A 131 -2.28 -6.79 -11.91
C LEU A 131 -2.89 -5.50 -11.36
N VAL A 132 -3.14 -5.48 -10.06
CA VAL A 132 -3.54 -4.30 -9.27
C VAL A 132 -2.63 -4.25 -8.04
N HIS A 133 -2.07 -3.08 -7.73
CA HIS A 133 -1.09 -2.95 -6.66
C HIS A 133 -1.70 -3.06 -5.26
N ARG A 134 -2.94 -2.59 -5.04
CA ARG A 134 -3.72 -2.73 -3.78
C ARG A 134 -3.14 -2.00 -2.55
N ASP A 135 -1.98 -1.38 -2.67
CA ASP A 135 -1.24 -0.75 -1.57
C ASP A 135 -0.42 0.47 -2.03
N VAL A 136 -0.94 1.25 -2.98
CA VAL A 136 -0.27 2.49 -3.42
C VAL A 136 -0.29 3.48 -2.26
N LYS A 137 0.90 3.82 -1.76
CA LYS A 137 1.13 4.74 -0.63
C LYS A 137 2.56 5.30 -0.69
N PRO A 138 2.88 6.40 0.00
CA PRO A 138 4.21 7.03 -0.09
C PRO A 138 5.37 6.11 0.37
N GLY A 139 5.11 5.13 1.24
CA GLY A 139 6.12 4.15 1.65
C GLY A 139 6.53 3.16 0.55
N ASN A 140 5.70 2.96 -0.47
CA ASN A 140 5.94 2.04 -1.60
C ASN A 140 6.35 2.78 -2.89
N ILE A 141 6.58 4.10 -2.79
CA ILE A 141 7.01 4.98 -3.88
C ILE A 141 8.40 5.51 -3.50
N LEU A 142 9.45 4.91 -4.06
CA LEU A 142 10.83 5.36 -3.86
C LEU A 142 11.21 6.43 -4.89
N ILE A 143 11.94 7.44 -4.44
CA ILE A 143 12.51 8.51 -5.29
C ILE A 143 14.02 8.35 -5.29
N THR A 144 14.62 8.12 -6.46
CA THR A 144 16.08 8.03 -6.61
C THR A 144 16.73 9.43 -6.53
N PRO A 145 18.05 9.53 -6.30
CA PRO A 145 18.79 10.81 -6.40
C PRO A 145 18.67 11.51 -7.76
N THR A 146 18.32 10.78 -8.83
CA THR A 146 18.09 11.34 -10.18
C THR A 146 16.64 11.80 -10.40
N GLY A 147 15.77 11.70 -9.40
CA GLY A 147 14.35 12.06 -9.50
C GLY A 147 13.48 11.00 -10.19
N GLN A 148 13.99 9.78 -10.39
CA GLN A 148 13.20 8.67 -10.93
C GLN A 148 12.33 8.06 -9.83
N VAL A 149 11.06 7.79 -10.15
CA VAL A 149 10.16 7.01 -9.30
C VAL A 149 10.41 5.52 -9.50
N LYS A 150 10.45 4.77 -8.41
CA LYS A 150 10.46 3.31 -8.37
C LYS A 150 9.35 2.81 -7.45
N ILE A 151 8.39 2.07 -8.01
CA ILE A 151 7.32 1.40 -7.24
C ILE A 151 7.86 0.09 -6.66
N THR A 152 7.68 -0.12 -5.37
CA THR A 152 7.97 -1.38 -4.66
C THR A 152 6.68 -2.02 -4.13
N ASP A 153 6.77 -3.25 -3.63
CA ASP A 153 5.70 -3.86 -2.82
C ASP A 153 4.31 -3.83 -3.46
N PHE A 154 4.21 -4.26 -4.74
CA PHE A 154 2.97 -4.78 -5.30
C PHE A 154 2.29 -5.71 -4.27
N GLY A 155 0.96 -5.78 -4.26
CA GLY A 155 0.17 -6.28 -3.15
C GLY A 155 0.18 -7.79 -2.87
N ILE A 156 1.33 -8.47 -3.02
CA ILE A 156 1.59 -9.93 -3.07
C ILE A 156 0.98 -10.74 -1.91
N ALA A 157 0.54 -10.06 -0.86
CA ALA A 157 0.01 -10.61 0.39
C ALA A 157 -1.40 -10.10 0.76
N LYS A 158 -1.90 -9.04 0.12
CA LYS A 158 -3.18 -8.40 0.48
C LYS A 158 -4.43 -9.15 -0.01
N ALA A 159 -4.27 -10.26 -0.71
CA ALA A 159 -5.38 -11.12 -1.12
C ALA A 159 -6.02 -11.90 0.05
N VAL A 160 -5.39 -11.90 1.24
CA VAL A 160 -5.82 -12.69 2.40
C VAL A 160 -6.62 -11.85 3.40
N ASP A 161 -6.21 -10.59 3.62
CA ASP A 161 -6.86 -9.67 4.58
C ASP A 161 -8.13 -8.99 4.03
N ALA A 162 -8.81 -9.59 3.04
CA ALA A 162 -9.98 -9.01 2.38
C ALA A 162 -11.29 -9.08 3.21
N ALA A 163 -11.19 -9.40 4.50
CA ALA A 163 -12.31 -9.21 5.42
C ALA A 163 -12.64 -7.71 5.51
N PRO A 164 -13.90 -7.27 5.29
CA PRO A 164 -14.23 -5.86 5.25
C PRO A 164 -13.80 -5.16 6.54
N VAL A 165 -13.13 -4.00 6.41
CA VAL A 165 -12.70 -3.17 7.56
C VAL A 165 -13.87 -2.86 8.49
N THR A 166 -15.06 -2.73 7.92
CA THR A 166 -16.34 -2.50 8.60
C THR A 166 -16.87 -3.70 9.41
N GLN A 167 -16.40 -4.92 9.15
CA GLN A 167 -16.85 -6.15 9.80
C GLN A 167 -15.88 -6.64 10.89
N THR A 168 -14.57 -6.55 10.66
CA THR A 168 -13.57 -7.04 11.62
C THR A 168 -13.17 -6.02 12.67
N GLY A 169 -13.37 -4.72 12.40
CA GLY A 169 -12.88 -3.62 13.24
C GLY A 169 -11.35 -3.45 13.26
N MET A 170 -10.60 -4.44 12.75
CA MET A 170 -9.14 -4.45 12.67
C MET A 170 -8.70 -4.17 11.23
N VAL A 171 -7.95 -3.08 11.03
CA VAL A 171 -7.25 -2.84 9.78
C VAL A 171 -5.82 -3.36 9.92
N MET A 172 -5.46 -4.39 9.15
CA MET A 172 -4.07 -4.83 9.04
C MET A 172 -3.29 -3.88 8.12
N GLY A 173 -3.01 -2.66 8.61
CA GLY A 173 -2.18 -1.66 7.93
C GLY A 173 -2.74 -0.24 7.94
N THR A 174 -2.14 0.60 7.09
CA THR A 174 -2.38 2.04 7.07
C THR A 174 -3.60 2.40 6.22
N ALA A 175 -4.78 2.51 6.84
CA ALA A 175 -6.04 2.90 6.17
C ALA A 175 -6.05 4.27 5.46
N GLN A 176 -4.97 5.05 5.55
CA GLN A 176 -4.88 6.45 5.13
C GLN A 176 -4.86 6.68 3.61
N TYR A 177 -4.77 5.60 2.82
CA TYR A 177 -4.73 5.63 1.35
C TYR A 177 -5.68 4.59 0.73
N ILE A 178 -6.57 3.97 1.53
CA ILE A 178 -7.42 2.87 1.06
C ILE A 178 -8.52 3.38 0.11
N ALA A 179 -8.75 2.67 -0.99
CA ALA A 179 -9.87 3.00 -1.88
C ALA A 179 -11.23 2.68 -1.20
N PRO A 180 -12.30 3.44 -1.47
CA PRO A 180 -13.61 3.25 -0.82
C PRO A 180 -14.16 1.83 -0.99
N GLU A 181 -14.04 1.28 -2.19
CA GLU A 181 -14.45 -0.08 -2.54
C GLU A 181 -13.64 -1.15 -1.79
N GLN A 182 -12.33 -0.93 -1.58
CA GLN A 182 -11.50 -1.85 -0.79
C GLN A 182 -11.87 -1.82 0.69
N ALA A 183 -12.20 -0.64 1.24
CA ALA A 183 -12.66 -0.51 2.63
C ALA A 183 -14.03 -1.19 2.86
N LEU A 184 -14.86 -1.30 1.81
CA LEU A 184 -16.11 -2.06 1.78
C LEU A 184 -15.91 -3.57 1.55
N GLY A 185 -14.68 -4.03 1.29
CA GLY A 185 -14.38 -5.43 0.98
C GLY A 185 -14.71 -5.88 -0.45
N HIS A 186 -14.86 -4.94 -1.39
CA HIS A 186 -14.92 -5.27 -2.82
C HIS A 186 -13.51 -5.46 -3.39
N ASP A 187 -13.41 -6.26 -4.45
CA ASP A 187 -12.15 -6.46 -5.18
C ASP A 187 -11.55 -5.14 -5.67
N ALA A 188 -10.26 -4.96 -5.40
CA ALA A 188 -9.50 -3.84 -5.91
C ALA A 188 -9.37 -3.92 -7.44
N THR A 189 -9.51 -2.77 -8.10
CA THR A 189 -9.37 -2.62 -9.56
C THR A 189 -8.22 -1.65 -9.87
N PRO A 190 -7.78 -1.53 -11.13
CA PRO A 190 -6.84 -0.47 -11.53
C PRO A 190 -7.28 0.95 -11.16
N SER A 191 -8.59 1.21 -11.04
CA SER A 191 -9.13 2.49 -10.57
C SER A 191 -9.00 2.71 -9.05
N SER A 192 -8.82 1.64 -8.27
CA SER A 192 -8.53 1.68 -6.83
C SER A 192 -7.12 2.24 -6.59
N ASP A 193 -6.13 1.73 -7.33
CA ASP A 193 -4.76 2.26 -7.31
C ASP A 193 -4.71 3.74 -7.73
N VAL A 194 -5.54 4.15 -8.70
CA VAL A 194 -5.68 5.56 -9.12
C VAL A 194 -6.25 6.44 -8.00
N TYR A 195 -7.23 5.96 -7.22
CA TYR A 195 -7.73 6.69 -6.05
C TYR A 195 -6.65 6.83 -4.99
N SER A 196 -5.97 5.74 -4.64
CA SER A 196 -4.87 5.75 -3.67
C SER A 196 -3.73 6.68 -4.11
N LEU A 197 -3.39 6.71 -5.41
CA LEU A 197 -2.45 7.67 -5.98
C LEU A 197 -2.98 9.11 -5.96
N GLY A 198 -4.29 9.32 -6.07
CA GLY A 198 -4.96 10.60 -5.84
C GLY A 198 -4.83 11.08 -4.39
N VAL A 199 -4.90 10.17 -3.41
CA VAL A 199 -4.67 10.49 -1.99
C VAL A 199 -3.21 10.87 -1.75
N VAL A 200 -2.25 10.16 -2.37
CA VAL A 200 -0.84 10.57 -2.38
C VAL A 200 -0.68 11.94 -3.03
N GLY A 201 -1.34 12.18 -4.17
CA GLY A 201 -1.37 13.45 -4.88
C GLY A 201 -1.84 14.62 -4.01
N TYR A 202 -2.93 14.42 -3.28
CA TYR A 202 -3.46 15.37 -2.30
C TYR A 202 -2.42 15.70 -1.22
N GLU A 203 -1.77 14.69 -0.63
CA GLU A 203 -0.77 14.89 0.42
C GLU A 203 0.49 15.60 -0.10
N VAL A 204 1.03 15.22 -1.27
CA VAL A 204 2.26 15.86 -1.79
C VAL A 204 2.08 17.32 -2.18
N VAL A 205 0.88 17.77 -2.59
CA VAL A 205 0.65 19.19 -2.94
C VAL A 205 0.22 20.05 -1.75
N SER A 206 -0.56 19.50 -0.80
CA SER A 206 -1.10 20.25 0.33
C SER A 206 -0.25 20.14 1.61
N GLY A 207 0.57 19.10 1.71
CA GLY A 207 1.35 18.73 2.90
C GLY A 207 0.56 18.01 3.99
N LYS A 208 -0.69 17.61 3.72
CA LYS A 208 -1.57 16.90 4.65
C LYS A 208 -2.41 15.86 3.93
N ARG A 209 -2.68 14.71 4.55
CA ARG A 209 -3.67 13.74 4.04
C ARG A 209 -5.09 14.33 4.04
N PRO A 210 -5.97 13.92 3.10
CA PRO A 210 -7.35 14.41 3.05
C PRO A 210 -8.19 13.92 4.24
N PHE A 211 -7.87 12.75 4.79
CA PHE A 211 -8.59 12.17 5.93
C PHE A 211 -7.62 11.72 7.03
N THR A 212 -7.98 12.05 8.27
CA THR A 212 -7.28 11.67 9.51
C THR A 212 -8.29 11.32 10.60
N GLY A 213 -7.84 10.60 11.62
CA GLY A 213 -8.61 10.16 12.77
C GLY A 213 -7.82 9.19 13.63
N ASP A 214 -8.28 8.96 14.86
CA ASP A 214 -7.52 8.26 15.91
C ASP A 214 -7.40 6.74 15.70
N GLY A 215 -8.23 6.19 14.81
CA GLY A 215 -8.23 4.76 14.45
C GLY A 215 -8.30 4.53 12.95
N ALA A 216 -7.74 3.41 12.50
CA ALA A 216 -7.72 3.05 11.08
C ALA A 216 -9.13 2.81 10.51
N LEU A 217 -10.06 2.24 11.30
CA LEU A 217 -11.48 2.14 10.96
C LEU A 217 -12.11 3.52 10.72
N THR A 218 -11.84 4.51 11.58
CA THR A 218 -12.34 5.88 11.42
C THR A 218 -11.89 6.46 10.08
N VAL A 219 -10.60 6.34 9.73
CA VAL A 219 -10.06 6.85 8.47
C VAL A 219 -10.64 6.11 7.25
N ALA A 220 -10.81 4.79 7.32
CA ALA A 220 -11.47 4.01 6.26
C ALA A 220 -12.93 4.46 6.04
N MET A 221 -13.69 4.72 7.11
CA MET A 221 -15.05 5.22 7.02
C MET A 221 -15.13 6.63 6.41
N LYS A 222 -14.12 7.48 6.62
CA LYS A 222 -14.01 8.77 5.91
C LYS A 222 -13.76 8.58 4.41
N HIS A 223 -12.87 7.66 4.03
CA HIS A 223 -12.70 7.32 2.61
C HIS A 223 -14.01 6.81 1.97
N ILE A 224 -14.86 6.07 2.70
CA ILE A 224 -16.18 5.63 2.21
C ILE A 224 -17.18 6.79 2.10
N LYS A 225 -17.35 7.58 3.17
CA LYS A 225 -18.50 8.50 3.34
C LYS A 225 -18.21 9.98 3.10
N GLU A 226 -17.07 10.48 3.56
CA GLU A 226 -16.79 11.92 3.59
C GLU A 226 -16.23 12.41 2.24
N PRO A 227 -16.69 13.54 1.67
CA PRO A 227 -15.97 14.18 0.57
C PRO A 227 -14.58 14.64 1.05
N PRO A 228 -13.55 14.63 0.20
CA PRO A 228 -12.25 15.18 0.59
C PRO A 228 -12.40 16.68 0.91
N PRO A 229 -11.68 17.20 1.92
CA PRO A 229 -11.63 18.64 2.17
C PRO A 229 -11.12 19.40 0.93
N PRO A 230 -11.51 20.68 0.75
CA PRO A 230 -11.03 21.46 -0.38
C PRO A 230 -9.52 21.67 -0.30
N LEU A 231 -8.84 21.47 -1.43
CA LEU A 231 -7.42 21.78 -1.57
C LEU A 231 -7.17 23.30 -1.43
N PRO A 232 -5.98 23.72 -0.94
CA PRO A 232 -5.64 25.13 -0.76
C PRO A 232 -5.86 25.97 -2.02
N ALA A 233 -6.49 27.14 -1.87
CA ALA A 233 -6.96 27.95 -2.98
C ALA A 233 -5.83 28.50 -3.86
N GLU A 234 -4.62 28.62 -3.32
CA GLU A 234 -3.41 29.01 -4.06
C GLU A 234 -2.93 27.95 -5.07
N LEU A 235 -3.43 26.71 -4.99
CA LEU A 235 -3.13 25.69 -6.01
C LEU A 235 -3.90 25.97 -7.31
N PRO A 236 -3.25 25.86 -8.49
CA PRO A 236 -3.90 26.09 -9.77
C PRO A 236 -5.17 25.24 -9.95
N PRO A 237 -6.27 25.78 -10.50
CA PRO A 237 -7.54 25.07 -10.63
C PRO A 237 -7.42 23.70 -11.31
N ASN A 238 -6.60 23.59 -12.37
CA ASN A 238 -6.38 22.33 -13.10
C ASN A 238 -5.74 21.23 -12.22
N VAL A 239 -4.95 21.60 -11.21
CA VAL A 239 -4.32 20.66 -10.26
C VAL A 239 -5.34 20.18 -9.22
N ARG A 240 -6.16 21.11 -8.72
CA ARG A 240 -7.23 20.79 -7.77
C ARG A 240 -8.26 19.86 -8.42
N GLU A 241 -8.73 20.21 -9.63
CA GLU A 241 -9.67 19.39 -10.39
C GLU A 241 -9.11 17.98 -10.71
N LEU A 242 -7.82 17.87 -11.06
CA LEU A 242 -7.18 16.56 -11.33
C LEU A 242 -7.25 15.64 -10.10
N ILE A 243 -6.94 16.16 -8.91
CA ILE A 243 -6.98 15.40 -7.66
C ILE A 243 -8.43 15.10 -7.27
N GLU A 244 -9.34 16.07 -7.39
CA GLU A 244 -10.78 15.90 -7.14
C GLU A 244 -11.38 14.78 -8.00
N ILE A 245 -11.06 14.72 -9.30
CA ILE A 245 -11.47 13.63 -10.21
C ILE A 245 -10.99 12.26 -9.71
N THR A 246 -9.75 12.14 -9.23
CA THR A 246 -9.23 10.87 -8.70
C THR A 246 -9.85 10.45 -7.38
N LEU A 247 -10.33 11.40 -6.56
CA LEU A 247 -10.92 11.15 -5.24
C LEU A 247 -12.44 10.93 -5.26
N VAL A 248 -13.05 10.85 -6.45
CA VAL A 248 -14.46 10.47 -6.59
C VAL A 248 -14.69 9.05 -6.07
N LYS A 249 -15.74 8.89 -5.25
CA LYS A 249 -16.00 7.63 -4.52
C LYS A 249 -16.31 6.46 -5.45
N ASN A 250 -17.14 6.67 -6.48
CA ASN A 250 -17.46 5.62 -7.46
C ASN A 250 -16.25 5.34 -8.38
N PRO A 251 -15.67 4.12 -8.39
CA PRO A 251 -14.54 3.77 -9.25
C PRO A 251 -14.80 3.98 -10.74
N ALA A 252 -16.03 3.78 -11.21
CA ALA A 252 -16.40 3.97 -12.62
C ALA A 252 -16.37 5.45 -13.08
N MET A 253 -16.25 6.40 -12.15
CA MET A 253 -16.17 7.84 -12.43
C MET A 253 -14.73 8.40 -12.38
N ARG A 254 -13.74 7.56 -12.03
CA ARG A 254 -12.30 7.93 -12.00
C ARG A 254 -11.64 7.59 -13.35
N TYR A 255 -10.36 7.95 -13.51
CA TYR A 255 -9.54 7.36 -14.56
C TYR A 255 -9.44 5.84 -14.37
N ARG A 256 -9.75 5.08 -15.43
CA ARG A 256 -9.88 3.61 -15.38
C ARG A 256 -8.62 2.86 -14.97
N SER A 257 -7.44 3.45 -15.15
CA SER A 257 -6.11 2.86 -14.89
C SER A 257 -5.03 3.96 -14.84
N GLY A 258 -3.80 3.58 -14.48
CA GLY A 258 -2.68 4.52 -14.31
C GLY A 258 -2.30 5.31 -15.57
N GLY A 259 -2.51 4.77 -16.76
CA GLY A 259 -2.15 5.41 -18.03
C GLY A 259 -3.00 6.65 -18.34
N PRO A 260 -4.34 6.53 -18.43
CA PRO A 260 -5.24 7.67 -18.55
C PRO A 260 -5.10 8.71 -17.43
N PHE A 261 -4.72 8.29 -16.22
CA PHE A 261 -4.35 9.22 -15.16
C PHE A 261 -3.04 9.97 -15.48
N ALA A 262 -1.98 9.28 -15.88
CA ALA A 262 -0.72 9.90 -16.29
C ALA A 262 -0.89 10.86 -17.49
N ASP A 263 -1.74 10.52 -18.46
CA ASP A 263 -2.10 11.41 -19.57
C ASP A 263 -2.82 12.67 -19.09
N ALA A 264 -3.67 12.56 -18.06
CA ALA A 264 -4.32 13.71 -17.43
C ALA A 264 -3.32 14.58 -16.64
N VAL A 265 -2.37 13.96 -15.91
CA VAL A 265 -1.27 14.68 -15.25
C VAL A 265 -0.44 15.44 -16.29
N ALA A 266 -0.08 14.81 -17.41
CA ALA A 266 0.66 15.43 -18.52
C ALA A 266 -0.11 16.62 -19.14
N ALA A 267 -1.43 16.53 -19.25
CA ALA A 267 -2.26 17.66 -19.69
C ALA A 267 -2.17 18.85 -18.71
N VAL A 268 -2.23 18.61 -17.40
CA VAL A 268 -2.08 19.64 -16.36
C VAL A 268 -0.67 20.24 -16.34
N ARG A 269 0.38 19.42 -16.51
CA ARG A 269 1.76 19.89 -16.69
C ARG A 269 1.92 20.83 -17.89
N ALA A 270 1.17 20.58 -18.96
CA ALA A 270 1.11 21.43 -20.15
C ALA A 270 0.14 22.62 -20.03
N GLY A 271 -0.32 22.96 -18.81
CA GLY A 271 -1.22 24.09 -18.54
C GLY A 271 -2.68 23.87 -18.96
N ARG A 272 -3.05 22.68 -19.45
CA ARG A 272 -4.41 22.35 -19.89
C ARG A 272 -5.24 21.83 -18.71
N ARG A 273 -6.57 21.98 -18.82
CA ARG A 273 -7.52 21.34 -17.92
C ARG A 273 -7.37 19.80 -17.99
N PRO A 274 -7.46 19.05 -16.88
CA PRO A 274 -7.45 17.59 -16.94
C PRO A 274 -8.62 17.08 -17.80
N PRO A 275 -8.41 16.09 -18.69
CA PRO A 275 -9.48 15.49 -19.47
C PRO A 275 -10.43 14.74 -18.52
N ARG A 276 -11.74 14.81 -18.80
CA ARG A 276 -12.72 13.99 -18.08
C ARG A 276 -12.46 12.51 -18.32
N PRO A 277 -12.58 11.63 -17.31
CA PRO A 277 -12.53 10.19 -17.54
C PRO A 277 -13.58 9.76 -18.56
N SER A 278 -13.15 9.03 -19.60
CA SER A 278 -14.05 8.47 -20.59
C SER A 278 -14.90 7.38 -19.95
N GLN A 279 -16.22 7.55 -19.91
CA GLN A 279 -17.14 6.46 -19.60
C GLN A 279 -17.02 5.41 -20.71
N SER A 280 -16.34 4.29 -20.44
CA SER A 280 -16.39 3.14 -21.33
C SER A 280 -17.84 2.62 -21.38
N PRO A 281 -18.40 2.31 -22.56
CA PRO A 281 -19.67 1.60 -22.64
C PRO A 281 -19.56 0.26 -21.89
N PRO A 282 -20.66 -0.27 -21.32
CA PRO A 282 -20.65 -1.61 -20.76
C PRO A 282 -20.26 -2.63 -21.84
N PRO A 283 -19.45 -3.66 -21.51
CA PRO A 283 -19.02 -4.69 -22.46
C PRO A 283 -20.25 -5.49 -22.92
N GLY A 284 -20.80 -5.11 -24.08
CA GLY A 284 -22.08 -5.63 -24.57
C GLY A 284 -22.72 -4.84 -25.72
N ARG A 285 -22.32 -3.59 -25.96
CA ARG A 285 -22.64 -2.86 -27.20
C ARG A 285 -21.39 -2.55 -28.00
N ALA A 286 -21.08 -3.43 -28.94
CA ALA A 286 -20.34 -3.02 -30.13
C ALA A 286 -21.25 -2.04 -30.91
N SER A 287 -20.88 -0.77 -30.97
CA SER A 287 -21.44 0.13 -31.97
C SER A 287 -20.98 -0.35 -33.35
N PRO A 288 -21.86 -0.42 -34.36
CA PRO A 288 -21.45 -0.82 -35.70
C PRO A 288 -20.43 0.20 -36.23
N ALA A 289 -19.30 -0.29 -36.72
CA ALA A 289 -18.29 0.55 -37.36
C ALA A 289 -18.93 1.21 -38.60
N ALA A 290 -18.85 2.53 -38.69
CA ALA A 290 -19.29 3.26 -39.88
C ALA A 290 -18.39 2.86 -41.05
N ILE A 291 -18.98 2.21 -42.06
CA ILE A 291 -18.30 1.86 -43.30
C ILE A 291 -18.11 3.14 -44.10
N PRO A 292 -16.87 3.54 -44.47
CA PRO A 292 -16.67 4.67 -45.37
C PRO A 292 -17.12 4.30 -46.79
N SER A 293 -18.06 5.06 -47.33
CA SER A 293 -18.55 4.89 -48.70
C SER A 293 -17.49 5.34 -49.71
N SER A 294 -16.94 4.40 -50.47
CA SER A 294 -16.11 4.70 -51.65
C SER A 294 -16.99 4.91 -52.90
N PRO A 295 -16.66 5.87 -53.79
CA PRO A 295 -17.48 6.19 -54.95
C PRO A 295 -17.35 5.16 -56.09
N THR A 296 -18.42 5.03 -56.86
CA THR A 296 -18.59 4.15 -58.02
C THR A 296 -17.55 4.39 -59.12
N THR A 297 -16.82 3.35 -59.49
CA THR A 297 -16.24 3.20 -60.84
C THR A 297 -16.85 2.02 -61.58
N ARG A 298 -17.23 2.29 -62.83
CA ARG A 298 -18.05 1.46 -63.70
C ARG A 298 -17.18 0.45 -64.46
N ALA A 299 -17.47 -0.84 -64.34
CA ALA A 299 -16.92 -1.89 -65.21
C ALA A 299 -18.06 -2.83 -65.64
N ALA A 300 -18.12 -3.14 -66.94
CA ALA A 300 -19.23 -3.88 -67.54
C ALA A 300 -19.09 -5.40 -67.36
N ALA A 301 -20.23 -6.09 -67.40
CA ALA A 301 -20.30 -7.54 -67.25
C ALA A 301 -19.83 -8.29 -68.51
N VAL A 302 -19.12 -9.41 -68.31
CA VAL A 302 -19.06 -10.52 -69.26
C VAL A 302 -19.17 -11.84 -68.49
N SER A 303 -20.14 -12.66 -68.88
CA SER A 303 -20.38 -14.03 -68.42
C SER A 303 -20.73 -14.88 -69.65
N PRO A 304 -20.76 -16.22 -69.56
CA PRO A 304 -19.82 -17.13 -68.91
C PRO A 304 -19.32 -18.20 -69.93
N ARG A 305 -18.45 -19.14 -69.54
CA ARG A 305 -18.27 -20.39 -70.30
C ARG A 305 -18.30 -21.61 -69.39
N SER A 306 -19.03 -22.62 -69.85
CA SER A 306 -19.49 -23.77 -69.05
C SER A 306 -18.51 -24.94 -69.08
N ALA A 307 -18.37 -25.65 -67.95
CA ALA A 307 -17.87 -27.02 -67.88
C ALA A 307 -18.49 -27.73 -66.66
N ALA A 308 -18.98 -28.95 -66.87
CA ALA A 308 -19.75 -29.73 -65.90
C ALA A 308 -18.87 -30.78 -65.16
N PRO A 309 -19.40 -31.77 -64.41
CA PRO A 309 -19.08 -31.89 -62.99
C PRO A 309 -18.13 -33.05 -62.63
N ARG A 310 -17.51 -33.00 -61.45
CA ARG A 310 -16.93 -34.17 -60.78
C ARG A 310 -17.45 -34.32 -59.35
N ARG A 311 -17.90 -35.55 -59.02
CA ARG A 311 -18.41 -35.95 -57.69
C ARG A 311 -17.29 -36.57 -56.84
N SER A 312 -17.34 -36.29 -55.53
CA SER A 312 -16.77 -37.09 -54.42
C SER A 312 -15.23 -37.25 -54.38
N ARG A 313 -14.54 -37.43 -53.24
CA ARG A 313 -14.89 -37.99 -51.91
C ARG A 313 -14.21 -37.15 -50.77
N PRO A 314 -14.27 -37.53 -49.46
CA PRO A 314 -14.28 -36.57 -48.36
C PRO A 314 -12.93 -36.37 -47.64
N THR A 315 -12.82 -35.26 -46.89
CA THR A 315 -11.85 -35.09 -45.80
C THR A 315 -12.56 -34.68 -44.51
N THR A 316 -12.42 -35.50 -43.49
CA THR A 316 -12.92 -35.28 -42.13
C THR A 316 -12.12 -34.20 -41.39
N GLY A 317 -12.81 -33.21 -40.80
CA GLY A 317 -12.22 -32.19 -39.92
C GLY A 317 -13.29 -31.57 -39.03
N GLY A 318 -13.43 -32.07 -37.81
CA GLY A 318 -14.58 -31.78 -36.95
C GLY A 318 -14.58 -30.36 -36.36
N HIS A 319 -15.67 -29.61 -36.57
CA HIS A 319 -16.00 -28.44 -35.75
C HIS A 319 -16.80 -28.89 -34.51
N ARG A 320 -16.22 -28.71 -33.32
CA ARG A 320 -16.90 -28.95 -32.03
C ARG A 320 -17.62 -27.65 -31.60
N PRO A 321 -18.96 -27.61 -31.53
CA PRO A 321 -19.65 -26.43 -31.01
C PRO A 321 -19.40 -26.26 -29.51
N PRO A 322 -19.35 -25.01 -28.99
CA PRO A 322 -19.21 -24.76 -27.55
C PRO A 322 -20.48 -25.19 -26.79
N PRO A 323 -20.36 -25.65 -25.52
CA PRO A 323 -21.51 -26.10 -24.74
C PRO A 323 -22.43 -24.92 -24.36
N ALA A 324 -23.74 -25.15 -24.45
CA ALA A 324 -24.75 -24.17 -24.08
C ALA A 324 -24.70 -23.85 -22.57
N ARG A 325 -24.63 -22.56 -22.22
CA ARG A 325 -24.72 -22.10 -20.82
C ARG A 325 -26.15 -22.33 -20.30
N ARG A 326 -26.31 -23.23 -19.33
CA ARG A 326 -27.59 -23.47 -18.65
C ARG A 326 -27.99 -22.25 -17.83
N THR A 327 -29.09 -21.60 -18.20
CA THR A 327 -29.72 -20.55 -17.41
C THR A 327 -30.75 -21.18 -16.45
N PHE A 328 -30.60 -20.98 -15.14
CA PHE A 328 -31.57 -21.44 -14.14
C PHE A 328 -32.97 -20.89 -14.41
N SER A 329 -33.98 -21.74 -14.29
CA SER A 329 -35.38 -21.38 -14.49
C SER A 329 -35.90 -20.45 -13.38
N SER A 330 -37.01 -19.77 -13.62
CA SER A 330 -37.67 -18.88 -12.65
C SER A 330 -37.99 -19.57 -11.32
N GLY A 331 -38.39 -20.85 -11.34
CA GLY A 331 -38.63 -21.64 -10.12
C GLY A 331 -37.36 -21.88 -9.28
N GLN A 332 -36.22 -22.14 -9.92
CA GLN A 332 -34.94 -22.33 -9.19
C GLN A 332 -34.45 -21.01 -8.57
N ARG A 333 -34.73 -19.87 -9.20
CA ARG A 333 -34.42 -18.54 -8.62
C ARG A 333 -35.27 -18.26 -7.38
N ALA A 334 -36.56 -18.58 -7.41
CA ALA A 334 -37.44 -18.42 -6.24
C ALA A 334 -36.95 -19.26 -5.04
N LEU A 335 -36.48 -20.49 -5.29
CA LEU A 335 -35.93 -21.37 -4.26
C LEU A 335 -34.63 -20.82 -3.64
N LEU A 336 -33.76 -20.22 -4.43
CA LEU A 336 -32.55 -19.53 -3.94
C LEU A 336 -32.88 -18.28 -3.10
N TRP A 337 -33.90 -17.51 -3.50
CA TRP A 337 -34.38 -16.37 -2.69
C TRP A 337 -34.99 -16.83 -1.35
N ALA A 338 -35.78 -17.91 -1.34
CA ALA A 338 -36.35 -18.47 -0.11
C ALA A 338 -35.24 -18.96 0.86
N ALA A 339 -34.22 -19.64 0.34
CA ALA A 339 -33.05 -20.05 1.13
C ALA A 339 -32.28 -18.84 1.70
N GLY A 340 -32.11 -17.77 0.91
CA GLY A 340 -31.49 -16.53 1.36
C GLY A 340 -32.25 -15.83 2.49
N VAL A 341 -33.58 -15.76 2.41
CA VAL A 341 -34.44 -15.17 3.46
C VAL A 341 -34.39 -15.99 4.75
N LEU A 342 -34.43 -17.32 4.67
CA LEU A 342 -34.28 -18.19 5.84
C LEU A 342 -32.90 -18.05 6.50
N GLY A 343 -31.82 -17.94 5.70
CA GLY A 343 -30.48 -17.66 6.21
C GLY A 343 -30.38 -16.31 6.94
N ALA A 344 -30.96 -15.26 6.35
CA ALA A 344 -31.00 -13.94 6.99
C ALA A 344 -31.79 -13.94 8.31
N LEU A 345 -32.92 -14.65 8.37
CA LEU A 345 -33.72 -14.78 9.58
C LEU A 345 -32.98 -15.52 10.69
N ALA A 346 -32.26 -16.60 10.36
CA ALA A 346 -31.42 -17.33 11.31
C ALA A 346 -30.28 -16.45 11.89
N ILE A 347 -29.67 -15.59 11.06
CA ILE A 347 -28.65 -14.63 11.52
C ILE A 347 -29.26 -13.58 12.48
N ILE A 348 -30.45 -13.06 12.18
CA ILE A 348 -31.15 -12.11 13.07
C ILE A 348 -31.45 -12.74 14.44
N ILE A 349 -31.92 -13.99 14.45
CA ILE A 349 -32.17 -14.74 15.70
C ILE A 349 -30.87 -14.96 16.48
N ALA A 350 -29.78 -15.35 15.82
CA ALA A 350 -28.48 -15.53 16.48
C ALA A 350 -27.95 -14.21 17.10
N VAL A 351 -28.11 -13.08 16.41
CA VAL A 351 -27.72 -11.76 16.92
C VAL A 351 -28.57 -11.36 18.14
N LEU A 352 -29.88 -11.61 18.11
CA LEU A 352 -30.77 -11.35 19.26
C LEU A 352 -30.36 -12.16 20.50
N ILE A 353 -30.02 -13.45 20.33
CA ILE A 353 -29.55 -14.31 21.43
C ILE A 353 -28.25 -13.77 22.06
N VAL A 354 -27.29 -13.34 21.24
CA VAL A 354 -25.99 -12.81 21.71
C VAL A 354 -26.12 -11.43 22.37
N ILE A 355 -27.08 -10.61 21.96
CA ILE A 355 -27.37 -9.33 22.64
C ILE A 355 -28.00 -9.60 24.00
N ASN A 356 -28.98 -10.51 24.09
CA ASN A 356 -29.66 -10.80 25.34
C ASN A 356 -28.72 -11.43 26.38
N SER A 357 -27.83 -12.35 25.97
CA SER A 357 -26.86 -12.99 26.87
C SER A 357 -25.74 -12.07 27.38
N ARG A 358 -25.59 -10.86 26.80
CA ARG A 358 -24.66 -9.83 27.30
C ARG A 358 -25.25 -8.94 28.39
N GLY A 359 -26.58 -8.93 28.56
CA GLY A 359 -27.24 -8.16 29.62
C GLY A 359 -26.91 -8.70 31.02
N ASP A 360 -26.85 -10.02 31.17
CA ASP A 360 -26.71 -10.69 32.48
C ASP A 360 -25.29 -10.60 33.09
N GLN A 361 -24.26 -10.19 32.33
CA GLN A 361 -22.87 -10.16 32.82
C GLN A 361 -22.41 -8.83 33.45
N GLN A 362 -23.29 -7.82 33.58
CA GLN A 362 -22.90 -6.51 34.15
C GLN A 362 -23.17 -6.33 35.66
N GLN A 363 -23.46 -7.40 36.41
CA GLN A 363 -23.75 -7.35 37.84
C GLN A 363 -22.80 -8.18 38.72
N GLN A 364 -21.50 -7.88 38.63
CA GLN A 364 -20.53 -8.22 39.70
C GLN A 364 -19.55 -7.06 39.92
N PRO A 365 -19.57 -6.38 41.08
CA PRO A 365 -18.60 -5.35 41.40
C PRO A 365 -17.22 -5.97 41.71
N PRO A 366 -16.10 -5.30 41.40
CA PRO A 366 -14.77 -5.84 41.61
C PRO A 366 -14.40 -5.91 43.10
N THR A 367 -13.91 -7.07 43.54
CA THR A 367 -13.29 -7.24 44.86
C THR A 367 -11.99 -6.44 44.94
N VAL A 368 -11.90 -5.52 45.90
CA VAL A 368 -10.65 -4.82 46.23
C VAL A 368 -9.81 -5.72 47.13
N THR A 369 -8.61 -6.10 46.66
CA THR A 369 -7.62 -6.83 47.47
C THR A 369 -6.64 -5.84 48.07
N ASP A 370 -6.81 -5.53 49.35
CA ASP A 370 -5.85 -4.75 50.13
C ASP A 370 -4.52 -5.52 50.27
N THR A 371 -3.41 -4.90 49.86
CA THR A 371 -2.08 -5.49 50.01
C THR A 371 -1.34 -4.79 51.16
N GLY A 372 -1.46 -5.33 52.37
CA GLY A 372 -0.82 -4.78 53.56
C GLY A 372 0.71 -4.95 53.57
N THR A 373 1.41 -3.86 53.89
CA THR A 373 2.87 -3.80 54.01
C THR A 373 3.40 -4.60 55.22
N PRO A 374 4.42 -5.47 55.06
CA PRO A 374 5.03 -6.18 56.19
C PRO A 374 5.95 -5.26 57.04
N PRO A 375 6.09 -5.50 58.36
CA PRO A 375 6.84 -4.62 59.26
C PRO A 375 8.37 -4.76 59.14
N ALA A 376 9.07 -3.66 59.39
CA ALA A 376 10.53 -3.58 59.32
C ALA A 376 11.24 -4.29 60.48
N SER A 377 12.38 -4.93 60.19
CA SER A 377 13.26 -5.55 61.19
C SER A 377 14.32 -4.56 61.69
N ALA A 378 14.64 -4.62 62.99
CA ALA A 378 15.54 -3.68 63.68
C ALA A 378 17.04 -3.95 63.42
N PRO A 379 17.91 -2.92 63.49
CA PRO A 379 19.35 -3.07 63.41
C PRO A 379 20.02 -3.40 64.77
N ALA A 380 21.13 -4.14 64.71
CA ALA A 380 22.03 -4.42 65.84
C ALA A 380 23.16 -3.35 65.93
N PRO A 381 23.92 -3.25 67.04
CA PRO A 381 24.45 -1.98 67.51
C PRO A 381 25.81 -1.55 66.93
N THR A 382 26.02 -0.22 66.90
CA THR A 382 27.32 0.42 66.66
C THR A 382 27.89 0.94 67.98
N ASN A 383 29.17 0.65 68.26
CA ASN A 383 29.87 1.13 69.44
C ASN A 383 30.39 2.56 69.25
N THR A 384 30.25 3.39 70.29
CA THR A 384 30.76 4.77 70.39
C THR A 384 31.91 4.83 71.41
N PRO A 385 32.97 5.61 71.13
CA PRO A 385 33.37 6.67 72.08
C PRO A 385 33.56 7.99 71.32
N SER A 386 32.84 9.07 71.65
CA SER A 386 32.97 9.94 72.83
C SER A 386 34.12 10.96 72.69
N GLY A 387 33.77 12.24 72.62
CA GLY A 387 34.68 13.39 72.50
C GLY A 387 33.87 14.68 72.32
N SER A 388 33.91 15.57 73.32
CA SER A 388 32.95 16.65 73.51
C SER A 388 33.48 18.07 73.24
N ALA A 389 32.52 19.00 73.07
CA ALA A 389 32.59 20.45 73.28
C ALA A 389 33.07 21.36 72.13
N GLY A 390 32.38 22.51 71.97
CA GLY A 390 32.82 23.63 71.11
C GLY A 390 31.69 24.40 70.40
N MET A 391 31.23 25.48 71.04
CA MET A 391 30.53 26.67 70.52
C MET A 391 30.91 27.10 69.07
N ARG A 392 30.06 27.66 68.17
CA ARG A 392 28.97 28.70 68.18
C ARG A 392 29.45 30.02 67.52
N LEU A 393 28.54 30.71 66.81
CA LEU A 393 28.67 32.02 66.12
C LEU A 393 29.49 32.00 64.81
N GLU A 394 29.33 32.90 63.84
CA GLU A 394 28.20 33.63 63.22
C GLU A 394 28.82 34.52 62.10
N TRP A 395 28.02 34.83 61.08
CA TRP A 395 28.15 35.76 59.92
C TRP A 395 28.79 37.17 60.27
N PRO A 396 29.19 38.08 59.34
CA PRO A 396 29.83 37.97 57.99
C PRO A 396 30.72 39.16 57.49
N ASP A 397 30.98 39.17 56.16
CA ASP A 397 31.03 40.27 55.15
C ASP A 397 32.14 41.35 55.08
N ASP A 398 32.52 41.59 53.80
CA ASP A 398 33.02 42.80 53.11
C ASP A 398 34.27 43.58 53.56
N GLY A 399 35.06 44.02 52.56
CA GLY A 399 36.11 45.05 52.71
C GLY A 399 37.30 44.91 51.76
N THR A 400 37.36 45.76 50.72
CA THR A 400 38.34 45.69 49.61
C THR A 400 39.64 46.51 49.81
N ILE A 401 40.57 46.38 48.85
CA ILE A 401 41.77 47.22 48.55
C ILE A 401 43.07 46.80 49.29
N GLY A 402 44.22 46.54 48.63
CA GLY A 402 44.54 46.44 47.19
C GLY A 402 46.06 46.45 46.86
N MET A 403 46.37 46.42 45.55
CA MET A 403 47.65 46.76 44.86
C MET A 403 48.82 45.76 44.68
N SER A 404 49.30 45.73 43.41
CA SER A 404 50.55 45.17 42.84
C SER A 404 50.76 43.63 42.87
N GLY A 405 51.18 42.95 41.80
CA GLY A 405 51.29 43.30 40.37
C GLY A 405 52.57 42.77 39.68
N PHE A 406 52.45 41.96 38.61
CA PHE A 406 53.50 41.82 37.56
C PHE A 406 52.94 41.20 36.25
N ARG A 407 53.54 41.53 35.11
CA ARG A 407 53.21 41.04 33.73
C ARG A 407 53.99 39.76 33.38
N GLY A 408 53.56 38.98 32.36
CA GLY A 408 54.36 37.79 31.96
C GLY A 408 54.21 37.04 30.62
N GLY A 409 53.24 37.27 29.72
CA GLY A 409 53.29 36.78 28.30
C GLY A 409 53.29 35.25 27.98
N PRO A 410 53.19 34.83 26.69
CA PRO A 410 52.82 33.45 26.30
C PRO A 410 53.76 32.73 25.27
N ALA A 411 53.51 31.44 25.02
CA ALA A 411 54.02 30.59 23.91
C ALA A 411 53.02 29.43 23.63
N GLY A 412 52.88 28.75 22.47
CA GLY A 412 53.59 28.77 21.17
C GLY A 412 54.61 27.61 21.04
N HIS A 413 54.58 26.66 20.10
CA HIS A 413 53.69 26.27 18.97
C HIS A 413 53.72 24.70 18.86
N GLY A 414 53.06 23.94 17.97
CA GLY A 414 52.29 24.16 16.73
C GLY A 414 52.99 23.55 15.49
N THR A 415 52.47 22.44 14.94
CA THR A 415 52.70 21.79 13.60
C THR A 415 51.83 20.50 13.59
N SER A 416 51.09 20.03 12.58
CA SER A 416 51.06 20.21 11.11
C SER A 416 52.18 19.53 10.31
N GLN A 417 51.98 18.24 10.02
CA GLN A 417 52.03 17.66 8.68
C GLN A 417 51.06 16.47 8.60
#